data_AF-A0A5J9TX39-F1
#
_entry.id   AF-A0A5J9TX39-F1
#
_cell.length_a   1.000
_cell.length_b   1.000
_cell.length_c   1.000
_cell.angle_alpha   90.00
_cell.angle_beta   90.00
_cell.angle_gamma   90.00
#
_symmetry.space_group_name_H-M   'P 1'
#
loop_
_entity.id
_entity.type
_entity.pdbx_description
1 polymer ?
#
loop_
_entity_poly.entity_id
_entity_poly.type
_entity_poly.pdbx_seq_one_letter_code
_entity_poly.pdbx_strand_id
1 'polypeptide(L)'
;MGREERFPVWEATLGAGVAAAFAAGLVGVYLSMPDSDYSFLKLPRNLEELQILTGHLENYTSDYTLQVLVGYCAVYIFMQTFMIPGTIFMSLLAGALFGQLRGVALVVFAASAGASSCYFLSKMIGKPLVFSLWPDKLSFFQKQVAKRRQKLLNYMLFLRVTPTLPNTFINLASPIVDVPYHIFLLATLIGLIPAAYVTVRAGIALGELTSLSDLYDTQSIALLFLIGVVSVTPALLGKDEAQEKPSETAFQCAYHRSSEKLSPTRVSSTYFTYNFMHREDQEVSYGLNWAIAGRGVVVKDKVFHNLEPSELQKVGATYPGNVISGVPDVSKAQFAKLLKLVTFHLSSISSLYVQDGAIGSSTECDAKVRVISDNPSAAMLLSKVLWKIPDRAISHDTSPLTIYAASSISSNVKTVLGSGIQYTNGFAAADIECSSLILCGKAYADSTVVKDALTALTAPIFSARGGLPVPGWLLCFGGSTVLLFAPMEIISTDAIPSVSKLSPGQAAYHFLAGYHDGRFVSAYSRAPSPADPVALASSLFSHLKEDDLPAYLINAKRSGKYIEGKEFIKLFELALSGSLPDIKTEDIRVGELKGKYRSFLSSKFGKRLPEEFSF
;
A
#
# COMPACT_ATOMS: atom_id res chain seq x y z
N MET A 1 27.53 -26.16 -15.04
CA MET A 1 28.33 -24.90 -15.09
C MET A 1 27.34 -23.75 -14.97
N GLY A 2 26.94 -23.31 -13.78
CA GLY A 2 27.80 -22.78 -12.74
C GLY A 2 28.09 -21.30 -13.04
N ARG A 3 27.09 -20.42 -12.86
CA ARG A 3 27.34 -18.98 -12.79
C ARG A 3 26.85 -18.51 -11.43
N GLU A 4 27.80 -18.46 -10.52
CA GLU A 4 27.70 -17.95 -9.16
C GLU A 4 26.88 -16.66 -9.11
N GLU A 5 26.09 -16.55 -8.04
CA GLU A 5 25.70 -15.29 -7.42
C GLU A 5 26.96 -14.43 -7.20
N ARG A 6 27.33 -13.62 -8.20
CA ARG A 6 28.31 -12.56 -7.98
C ARG A 6 27.55 -11.30 -7.63
N PHE A 7 27.67 -10.92 -6.36
CA PHE A 7 27.73 -9.50 -5.98
C PHE A 7 28.45 -8.73 -7.10
N PRO A 8 27.95 -7.56 -7.53
CA PRO A 8 28.58 -6.82 -8.61
C PRO A 8 29.93 -6.27 -8.11
N VAL A 9 30.97 -7.10 -8.26
CA VAL A 9 32.34 -6.83 -7.82
C VAL A 9 32.83 -5.48 -8.36
N TRP A 10 32.37 -5.10 -9.55
CA TRP A 10 32.68 -3.82 -10.17
C TRP A 10 32.20 -2.60 -9.37
N GLU A 11 31.00 -2.63 -8.82
CA GLU A 11 30.43 -1.50 -8.05
C GLU A 11 31.12 -1.36 -6.69
N ALA A 12 31.47 -2.48 -6.06
CA ALA A 12 32.30 -2.50 -4.85
C ALA A 12 33.72 -1.97 -5.13
N THR A 13 34.32 -2.35 -6.26
CA THR A 13 35.65 -1.86 -6.69
C THR A 13 35.62 -0.36 -6.97
N LEU A 14 34.54 0.14 -7.57
CA LEU A 14 34.35 1.54 -7.86
C LEU A 14 34.15 2.36 -6.58
N GLY A 15 33.39 1.85 -5.61
CA GLY A 15 33.28 2.44 -4.27
C GLY A 15 34.61 2.49 -3.52
N ALA A 16 35.38 1.40 -3.56
CA ALA A 16 36.72 1.35 -2.98
C ALA A 16 37.69 2.34 -3.65
N GLY A 17 37.59 2.51 -4.98
CA GLY A 17 38.37 3.50 -5.71
C GLY A 17 38.06 4.94 -5.33
N VAL A 18 36.78 5.28 -5.16
CA VAL A 18 36.36 6.62 -4.68
C VAL A 18 36.86 6.85 -3.25
N ALA A 19 36.74 5.86 -2.36
CA ALA A 19 37.26 5.94 -1.00
C ALA A 19 38.79 6.12 -0.95
N ALA A 20 39.52 5.38 -1.79
CA ALA A 20 40.98 5.51 -1.89
C ALA A 20 41.41 6.89 -2.41
N ALA A 21 40.70 7.46 -3.40
CA ALA A 21 40.97 8.81 -3.90
C ALA A 21 40.76 9.88 -2.82
N PHE A 22 39.68 9.76 -2.04
CA PHE A 22 39.41 10.62 -0.90
C PHE A 22 40.46 10.49 0.22
N ALA A 23 40.87 9.27 0.54
CA ALA A 23 41.92 9.00 1.52
C ALA A 23 43.28 9.55 1.05
N ALA A 24 43.63 9.40 -0.23
CA ALA A 24 44.83 9.98 -0.81
C ALA A 24 44.79 11.52 -0.77
N GLY A 25 43.62 12.12 -1.00
CA GLY A 25 43.42 13.56 -0.81
C GLY A 25 43.66 14.02 0.63
N LEU A 26 43.14 13.29 1.62
CA LEU A 26 43.38 13.56 3.04
C LEU A 26 44.86 13.41 3.41
N VAL A 27 45.52 12.37 2.91
CA VAL A 27 46.97 12.16 3.09
C VAL A 27 47.76 13.29 2.43
N GLY A 28 47.37 13.74 1.23
CA GLY A 28 48.00 14.87 0.56
C GLY A 28 47.87 16.18 1.36
N VAL A 29 46.72 16.41 1.99
CA VAL A 29 46.53 17.56 2.90
C VAL A 29 47.37 17.41 4.16
N TYR A 30 47.43 16.22 4.75
CA TYR A 30 48.27 15.94 5.92
C TYR A 30 49.76 16.17 5.62
N LEU A 31 50.25 15.71 4.48
CA LEU A 31 51.63 15.91 4.03
C LEU A 31 51.94 17.36 3.65
N SER A 32 50.92 18.18 3.38
CA SER A 32 51.08 19.61 3.10
C SER A 32 51.14 20.47 4.37
N MET A 33 50.98 19.88 5.55
CA MET A 33 51.07 20.59 6.83
C MET A 33 52.53 20.61 7.37
N PRO A 34 53.02 21.74 7.93
CA PRO A 34 54.41 21.89 8.41
C PRO A 34 54.83 20.95 9.57
N ASP A 35 56.06 20.45 9.61
CA ASP A 35 56.52 19.48 10.63
C ASP A 35 56.25 19.95 12.08
N SER A 36 55.18 19.43 12.69
CA SER A 36 54.67 19.77 14.03
C SER A 36 54.16 18.49 14.71
N ASP A 37 54.04 18.48 16.05
CA ASP A 37 53.49 17.32 16.77
C ASP A 37 51.97 17.22 16.56
N TYR A 38 51.55 16.45 15.56
CA TYR A 38 50.15 16.27 15.16
C TYR A 38 49.37 15.24 15.98
N SER A 39 49.92 14.78 17.10
CA SER A 39 49.26 13.82 17.98
C SER A 39 47.89 14.29 18.52
N PHE A 40 47.63 15.60 18.49
CA PHE A 40 46.37 16.23 18.87
C PHE A 40 45.28 16.24 17.77
N LEU A 41 45.61 16.01 16.49
CA LEU A 41 44.64 15.99 15.37
C LEU A 41 43.81 14.70 15.35
N LYS A 42 43.07 14.45 16.43
CA LYS A 42 42.09 13.37 16.52
C LYS A 42 40.69 13.95 16.33
N LEU A 43 39.83 13.20 15.65
CA LEU A 43 38.43 13.53 15.51
C LEU A 43 37.75 13.54 16.89
N PRO A 44 37.24 14.70 17.35
CA PRO A 44 36.72 14.83 18.70
C PRO A 44 35.45 14.01 18.87
N ARG A 45 35.38 13.23 19.96
CA ARG A 45 34.23 12.36 20.27
C ARG A 45 33.35 12.92 21.39
N ASN A 46 33.86 13.89 22.13
CA ASN A 46 33.18 14.57 23.24
C ASN A 46 33.55 16.06 23.27
N LEU A 47 32.86 16.85 24.09
CA LEU A 47 33.07 18.30 24.17
C LEU A 47 34.46 18.66 24.70
N GLU A 48 35.02 17.86 25.62
CA GLU A 48 36.33 18.10 26.23
C GLU A 48 37.46 17.94 25.20
N GLU A 49 37.45 16.86 24.42
CA GLU A 49 38.36 16.65 23.28
C GLU A 49 38.23 17.76 22.24
N LEU A 50 37.00 18.24 22.00
CA LEU A 50 36.75 19.34 21.08
C LEU A 50 37.34 20.67 21.59
N GLN A 51 37.23 20.97 22.89
CA GLN A 51 37.84 22.16 23.50
C GLN A 51 39.36 22.11 23.42
N ILE A 52 39.98 20.96 23.72
CA ILE A 52 41.44 20.76 23.62
C ILE A 52 41.90 20.94 22.16
N LEU A 53 41.19 20.32 21.21
CA LEU A 53 41.49 20.45 19.78
C LEU A 53 41.36 21.90 19.30
N THR A 54 40.35 22.61 19.79
CA THR A 54 40.10 24.02 19.46
C THR A 54 41.25 24.89 19.96
N GLY A 55 41.67 24.75 21.22
CA GLY A 55 42.79 25.53 21.78
C GLY A 55 44.13 25.31 21.05
N HIS A 56 44.40 24.09 20.58
CA HIS A 56 45.57 23.83 19.73
C HIS A 56 45.43 24.42 18.31
N LEU A 57 44.24 24.38 17.73
CA LEU A 57 43.97 24.89 16.37
C LEU A 57 43.87 26.42 16.32
N GLU A 58 43.42 27.10 17.37
CA GLU A 58 43.34 28.57 17.42
C GLU A 58 44.72 29.21 17.24
N ASN A 59 45.72 28.70 17.96
CA ASN A 59 47.12 29.13 17.84
C ASN A 59 47.67 28.90 16.43
N TYR A 60 47.24 27.82 15.76
CA TYR A 60 47.70 27.45 14.42
C TYR A 60 46.96 28.17 13.28
N THR A 61 45.70 28.55 13.51
CA THR A 61 44.83 29.24 12.54
C THR A 61 45.35 30.65 12.24
N SER A 62 46.07 31.28 13.17
CA SER A 62 46.69 32.60 12.97
C SER A 62 47.76 32.60 11.87
N ASP A 63 48.54 31.52 11.75
CA ASP A 63 49.71 31.48 10.85
C ASP A 63 49.43 30.68 9.56
N TYR A 64 48.47 29.75 9.59
CA TYR A 64 48.19 28.80 8.50
C TYR A 64 46.70 28.67 8.15
N THR A 65 45.95 29.78 8.14
CA THR A 65 44.48 29.80 7.94
C THR A 65 44.01 29.00 6.71
N LEU A 66 44.72 29.10 5.58
CA LEU A 66 44.32 28.44 4.33
C LEU A 66 44.49 26.91 4.41
N GLN A 67 45.52 26.42 5.10
CA GLN A 67 45.74 24.99 5.30
C GLN A 67 44.72 24.39 6.28
N VAL A 68 44.41 25.11 7.37
CA VAL A 68 43.35 24.71 8.31
C VAL A 68 42.00 24.66 7.62
N LEU A 69 41.69 25.64 6.76
CA LEU A 69 40.44 25.69 6.00
C LEU A 69 40.31 24.51 5.03
N VAL A 70 41.38 24.21 4.27
CA VAL A 70 41.39 23.08 3.32
C VAL A 70 41.30 21.74 4.07
N GLY A 71 42.04 21.58 5.17
CA GLY A 71 41.97 20.39 6.02
C GLY A 71 40.60 20.19 6.64
N TYR A 72 40.00 21.26 7.18
CA TYR A 72 38.64 21.24 7.72
C TYR A 72 37.64 20.78 6.65
N CYS A 73 37.66 21.41 5.47
CA CYS A 73 36.77 21.05 4.36
C CYS A 73 36.98 19.60 3.91
N ALA A 74 38.23 19.15 3.76
CA ALA A 74 38.54 17.79 3.32
C ALA A 74 38.01 16.75 4.32
N VAL A 75 38.25 16.94 5.62
CA VAL A 75 37.78 16.04 6.69
C VAL A 75 36.24 16.06 6.76
N TYR A 76 35.62 17.23 6.73
CA TYR A 76 34.16 17.35 6.78
C TYR A 76 33.50 16.66 5.59
N ILE A 77 33.97 16.96 4.37
CA ILE A 77 33.45 16.36 3.13
C ILE A 77 33.64 14.85 3.17
N PHE A 78 34.80 14.36 3.62
CA PHE A 78 35.06 12.92 3.78
C PHE A 78 34.04 12.27 4.72
N MET A 79 33.89 12.80 5.94
CA MET A 79 32.94 12.27 6.92
C MET A 79 31.52 12.24 6.36
N GLN A 80 31.09 13.34 5.76
CA GLN A 80 29.74 13.48 5.20
C GLN A 80 29.52 12.56 3.98
N THR A 81 30.55 12.34 3.15
CA THR A 81 30.49 11.45 1.96
C THR A 81 30.29 10.00 2.37
N PHE A 82 31.05 9.55 3.38
CA PHE A 82 31.04 8.16 3.86
C PHE A 82 30.12 7.94 5.07
N MET A 83 29.19 8.88 5.33
CA MET A 83 28.16 8.72 6.36
C MET A 83 28.72 8.56 7.79
N ILE A 84 29.93 9.07 8.05
CA ILE A 84 30.62 8.94 9.34
C ILE A 84 29.96 9.91 10.35
N PRO A 85 29.44 9.43 11.49
CA PRO A 85 28.85 10.29 12.51
C PRO A 85 29.92 11.17 13.17
N GLY A 86 29.55 12.37 13.59
CA GLY A 86 30.44 13.32 14.28
C GLY A 86 30.60 14.68 13.59
N THR A 87 29.92 14.94 12.46
CA THR A 87 29.95 16.24 11.77
C THR A 87 29.41 17.40 12.62
N ILE A 88 28.62 17.12 13.66
CA ILE A 88 28.17 18.13 14.63
C ILE A 88 29.35 18.76 15.40
N PHE A 89 30.36 17.98 15.77
CA PHE A 89 31.56 18.49 16.45
C PHE A 89 32.40 19.35 15.50
N MET A 90 32.45 18.99 14.22
CA MET A 90 33.08 19.83 13.20
C MET A 90 32.32 21.15 12.99
N SER A 91 30.99 21.15 13.08
CA SER A 91 30.19 22.39 13.01
C SER A 91 30.42 23.29 14.24
N LEU A 92 30.54 22.71 15.44
CA LEU A 92 30.92 23.44 16.65
C LEU A 92 32.34 24.03 16.52
N LEU A 93 33.30 23.24 16.03
CA LEU A 93 34.68 23.67 15.78
C LEU A 93 34.73 24.86 14.81
N ALA A 94 33.92 24.86 13.76
CA ALA A 94 33.86 25.99 12.83
C ALA A 94 33.36 27.28 13.48
N GLY A 95 32.44 27.17 14.45
CA GLY A 95 32.00 28.30 15.27
C GLY A 95 33.10 28.86 16.14
N ALA A 96 33.83 27.99 16.83
CA ALA A 96 34.94 28.39 17.69
C ALA A 96 36.08 29.05 16.89
N LEU A 97 36.47 28.48 15.75
CA LEU A 97 37.63 28.95 14.98
C LEU A 97 37.34 30.14 14.06
N PHE A 98 36.16 30.20 13.44
CA PHE A 98 35.87 31.18 12.37
C PHE A 98 34.74 32.15 12.72
N GLY A 99 34.11 32.01 13.89
CA GLY A 99 32.98 32.82 14.31
C GLY A 99 31.70 32.55 13.52
N GLN A 100 30.65 33.34 13.78
CA GLN A 100 29.29 33.00 13.33
C GLN A 100 29.13 32.96 11.82
N LEU A 101 29.35 34.09 11.14
CA LEU A 101 29.01 34.22 9.71
C LEU A 101 29.91 33.36 8.83
N ARG A 102 31.22 33.38 9.09
CA ARG A 102 32.20 32.59 8.32
C ARG A 102 32.08 31.10 8.64
N GLY A 103 31.85 30.73 9.91
CA GLY A 103 31.60 29.36 10.33
C GLY A 103 30.34 28.77 9.67
N VAL A 104 29.22 29.49 9.64
CA VAL A 104 28.01 29.04 8.96
C VAL A 104 28.23 28.86 7.46
N ALA A 105 28.86 29.84 6.79
CA ALA A 105 29.16 29.73 5.35
C ALA A 105 30.05 28.53 5.04
N LEU A 106 31.08 28.29 5.88
CA LEU A 106 31.99 27.17 5.76
C LEU A 106 31.29 25.83 5.96
N VAL A 107 30.48 25.70 7.01
CA VAL A 107 29.70 24.48 7.30
C VAL A 107 28.70 24.18 6.20
N VAL A 108 27.94 25.17 5.73
CA VAL A 108 26.96 24.97 4.65
C VAL A 108 27.65 24.54 3.35
N PHE A 109 28.80 25.15 3.01
CA PHE A 109 29.60 24.76 1.86
C PHE A 109 30.11 23.32 1.97
N ALA A 110 30.83 23.00 3.06
CA ALA A 110 31.42 21.67 3.26
C ALA A 110 30.35 20.57 3.38
N ALA A 111 29.26 20.83 4.09
CA ALA A 111 28.14 19.90 4.23
C ALA A 111 27.42 19.66 2.89
N SER A 112 27.26 20.70 2.05
CA SER A 112 26.62 20.57 0.74
C SER A 112 27.51 19.85 -0.27
N ALA A 113 28.83 20.10 -0.24
CA ALA A 113 29.80 19.37 -1.05
C ALA A 113 29.89 17.89 -0.67
N GLY A 114 29.94 17.59 0.64
CA GLY A 114 29.91 16.21 1.15
C GLY A 114 28.58 15.50 0.89
N ALA A 115 27.44 16.19 1.06
CA ALA A 115 26.13 15.64 0.74
C ALA A 115 25.96 15.35 -0.76
N SER A 116 26.52 16.21 -1.62
CA SER A 116 26.55 15.98 -3.08
C SER A 116 27.38 14.75 -3.44
N SER A 117 28.55 14.60 -2.81
CA SER A 117 29.42 13.44 -3.01
C SER A 117 28.73 12.14 -2.54
N CYS A 118 28.07 12.17 -1.38
CA CYS A 118 27.25 11.07 -0.88
C CYS A 118 26.09 10.74 -1.83
N TYR A 119 25.41 11.74 -2.39
CA TYR A 119 24.33 11.56 -3.36
C TYR A 119 24.83 10.81 -4.61
N PHE A 120 25.96 11.22 -5.19
CA PHE A 120 26.50 10.53 -6.37
C PHE A 120 27.00 9.12 -6.04
N LEU A 121 27.65 8.93 -4.89
CA LEU A 121 28.08 7.61 -4.44
C LEU A 121 26.87 6.68 -4.24
N SER A 122 25.80 7.18 -3.63
CA SER A 122 24.53 6.44 -3.49
C SER A 122 23.87 6.18 -4.84
N LYS A 123 23.92 7.12 -5.79
CA LYS A 123 23.38 6.92 -7.13
C LYS A 123 24.12 5.82 -7.89
N MET A 124 25.44 5.72 -7.73
CA MET A 124 26.29 4.76 -8.43
C MET A 124 26.25 3.37 -7.80
N ILE A 125 26.22 3.27 -6.47
CA ILE A 125 26.34 2.00 -5.73
C ILE A 125 25.04 1.66 -5.00
N GLY A 126 24.48 2.62 -4.27
CA GLY A 126 23.28 2.43 -3.46
C GLY A 126 22.02 2.12 -4.29
N LYS A 127 21.81 2.82 -5.41
CA LYS A 127 20.62 2.63 -6.26
C LYS A 127 20.60 1.24 -6.94
N PRO A 128 21.68 0.76 -7.60
CA PRO A 128 21.72 -0.61 -8.11
C PRO A 128 21.55 -1.67 -7.02
N LEU A 129 22.18 -1.46 -5.86
CA LEU A 129 22.10 -2.40 -4.73
C LEU A 129 20.68 -2.50 -4.15
N VAL A 130 20.00 -1.36 -3.93
CA VAL A 130 18.60 -1.36 -3.46
C VAL A 130 17.65 -1.86 -4.54
N PHE A 131 17.92 -1.60 -5.82
CA PHE A 131 17.14 -2.19 -6.91
C PHE A 131 17.28 -3.71 -6.95
N SER A 132 18.47 -4.25 -6.68
CA SER A 132 18.69 -5.70 -6.61
C SER A 132 18.06 -6.36 -5.38
N LEU A 133 18.03 -5.68 -4.23
CA LEU A 133 17.51 -6.23 -2.97
C LEU A 133 16.00 -6.03 -2.79
N TRP A 134 15.46 -4.88 -3.23
CA TRP A 134 14.06 -4.48 -3.02
C TRP A 134 13.48 -3.69 -4.22
N PRO A 135 13.37 -4.29 -5.41
CA PRO A 135 12.90 -3.61 -6.62
C PRO A 135 11.48 -3.04 -6.49
N ASP A 136 10.56 -3.79 -5.87
CA ASP A 136 9.15 -3.40 -5.78
C ASP A 136 8.93 -2.17 -4.89
N LYS A 137 9.56 -2.14 -3.70
CA LYS A 137 9.50 -0.99 -2.78
C LYS A 137 10.14 0.24 -3.41
N LEU A 138 11.28 0.07 -4.08
CA LEU A 138 11.96 1.15 -4.76
C LEU A 138 11.06 1.77 -5.84
N SER A 139 10.41 0.95 -6.65
CA SER A 139 9.49 1.41 -7.70
C SER A 139 8.26 2.15 -7.13
N PHE A 140 7.75 1.71 -5.98
CA PHE A 140 6.64 2.38 -5.28
C PHE A 140 7.04 3.78 -4.80
N PHE A 141 8.18 3.91 -4.14
CA PHE A 141 8.67 5.21 -3.67
C PHE A 141 9.03 6.16 -4.83
N GLN A 142 9.64 5.64 -5.90
CA GLN A 142 9.92 6.43 -7.12
C GLN A 142 8.63 6.94 -7.76
N LYS A 143 7.58 6.11 -7.87
CA LYS A 143 6.26 6.54 -8.38
C LYS A 143 5.62 7.62 -7.49
N GLN A 144 5.76 7.50 -6.17
CA GLN A 144 5.27 8.51 -5.23
C GLN A 144 6.00 9.86 -5.36
N VAL A 145 7.32 9.84 -5.55
CA VAL A 145 8.12 11.04 -5.83
C VAL A 145 7.73 11.66 -7.17
N ALA A 146 7.52 10.83 -8.20
CA ALA A 146 7.10 11.28 -9.53
C ALA A 146 5.74 12.00 -9.52
N LYS A 147 4.77 11.51 -8.74
CA LYS A 147 3.45 12.18 -8.57
C LYS A 147 3.55 13.58 -7.96
N ARG A 148 4.60 13.86 -7.18
CA ARG A 148 4.78 15.12 -6.43
C ARG A 148 5.94 15.98 -6.96
N ARG A 149 6.36 15.76 -8.22
CA ARG A 149 7.56 16.37 -8.81
C ARG A 149 7.57 17.90 -8.76
N GLN A 150 6.41 18.55 -8.96
CA GLN A 150 6.28 20.02 -8.94
C GLN A 150 6.46 20.62 -7.54
N LYS A 151 6.07 19.89 -6.49
CA LYS A 151 6.14 20.32 -5.08
C LYS A 151 7.37 19.75 -4.36
N LEU A 152 8.25 19.04 -5.08
CA LEU A 152 9.34 18.22 -4.52
C LEU A 152 10.40 19.05 -3.79
N LEU A 153 10.69 20.27 -4.26
CA LEU A 153 11.61 21.19 -3.59
C LEU A 153 11.13 21.57 -2.19
N ASN A 154 9.83 21.87 -2.04
CA ASN A 154 9.24 22.26 -0.76
C ASN A 154 9.24 21.10 0.24
N TYR A 155 8.92 19.88 -0.23
CA TYR A 155 9.03 18.67 0.60
C TYR A 155 10.48 18.41 1.04
N MET A 156 11.45 18.55 0.13
CA MET A 156 12.86 18.42 0.44
C MET A 156 13.34 19.47 1.46
N LEU A 157 12.89 20.72 1.31
CA LEU A 157 13.24 21.82 2.21
C LEU A 157 12.67 21.56 3.62
N PHE A 158 11.44 21.09 3.73
CA PHE A 158 10.85 20.65 5.00
C PHE A 158 11.68 19.56 5.67
N LEU A 159 12.08 18.52 4.93
CA LEU A 159 12.89 17.42 5.48
C LEU A 159 14.29 17.86 5.93
N ARG A 160 14.85 18.92 5.32
CA ARG A 160 16.18 19.45 5.65
C ARG A 160 16.16 20.43 6.81
N VAL A 161 15.12 21.24 6.92
CA VAL A 161 14.97 22.23 8.00
C VAL A 161 14.53 21.54 9.29
N THR A 162 13.66 20.53 9.19
CA THR A 162 13.20 19.80 10.37
C THR A 162 14.20 18.72 10.80
N PRO A 163 14.50 18.57 12.10
CA PRO A 163 15.41 17.55 12.60
C PRO A 163 14.77 16.14 12.67
N THR A 164 13.82 15.84 11.78
CA THR A 164 12.99 14.62 11.82
C THR A 164 13.73 13.40 11.28
N LEU A 165 14.60 13.58 10.28
CA LEU A 165 15.39 12.53 9.68
C LEU A 165 16.88 12.89 9.72
N PRO A 166 17.78 11.92 9.95
CA PRO A 166 19.22 12.15 9.87
C PRO A 166 19.62 12.65 8.47
N ASN A 167 20.48 13.65 8.40
CA ASN A 167 21.00 14.18 7.13
C ASN A 167 21.59 13.09 6.23
N THR A 168 22.26 12.13 6.86
CA THR A 168 22.85 10.95 6.23
C THR A 168 21.81 10.11 5.48
N PHE A 169 20.63 9.91 6.08
CA PHE A 169 19.54 9.15 5.47
C PHE A 169 18.99 9.88 4.24
N ILE A 170 18.77 11.19 4.34
CA ILE A 170 18.29 12.00 3.20
C ILE A 170 19.30 11.96 2.05
N ASN A 171 20.59 12.12 2.32
CA ASN A 171 21.65 12.05 1.30
C ASN A 171 21.65 10.72 0.54
N LEU A 172 21.53 9.61 1.26
CA LEU A 172 21.53 8.27 0.69
C LEU A 172 20.22 7.97 -0.07
N ALA A 173 19.06 8.28 0.51
CA ALA A 173 17.76 7.91 -0.02
C ALA A 173 17.35 8.74 -1.26
N SER A 174 17.76 10.00 -1.34
CA SER A 174 17.38 10.93 -2.42
C SER A 174 17.60 10.40 -3.84
N PRO A 175 18.81 9.94 -4.23
CA PRO A 175 19.05 9.40 -5.57
C PRO A 175 18.38 8.04 -5.80
N ILE A 176 18.16 7.27 -4.72
CA ILE A 176 17.48 5.97 -4.78
C ILE A 176 16.03 6.20 -5.23
N VAL A 177 15.31 7.14 -4.61
CA VAL A 177 13.91 7.47 -4.96
C VAL A 177 13.76 8.46 -6.12
N ASP A 178 14.81 8.69 -6.91
CA ASP A 178 14.83 9.56 -8.09
C ASP A 178 14.51 11.05 -7.84
N VAL A 179 14.96 11.59 -6.70
CA VAL A 179 14.99 13.05 -6.52
C VAL A 179 16.07 13.66 -7.42
N PRO A 180 15.75 14.64 -8.29
CA PRO A 180 16.73 15.31 -9.12
C PRO A 180 17.82 16.02 -8.32
N TYR A 181 19.07 15.93 -8.77
CA TYR A 181 20.22 16.51 -8.05
C TYR A 181 20.09 18.01 -7.79
N HIS A 182 19.58 18.80 -8.74
CA HIS A 182 19.42 20.25 -8.56
C HIS A 182 18.42 20.58 -7.43
N ILE A 183 17.34 19.81 -7.30
CA ILE A 183 16.35 19.98 -6.20
C ILE A 183 17.00 19.62 -4.87
N PHE A 184 17.72 18.50 -4.84
CA PHE A 184 18.47 18.06 -3.66
C PHE A 184 19.51 19.11 -3.23
N LEU A 185 20.29 19.65 -4.17
CA LEU A 185 21.34 20.62 -3.89
C LEU A 185 20.76 21.94 -3.36
N LEU A 186 19.73 22.48 -4.02
CA LEU A 186 19.08 23.73 -3.59
C LEU A 186 18.46 23.59 -2.20
N ALA A 187 17.72 22.49 -1.96
CA ALA A 187 17.13 22.25 -0.65
C ALA A 187 18.18 22.02 0.45
N THR A 188 19.33 21.41 0.11
CA THR A 188 20.43 21.18 1.06
C THR A 188 21.15 22.50 1.39
N LEU A 189 21.43 23.33 0.40
CA LEU A 189 22.06 24.64 0.59
C LEU A 189 21.23 25.56 1.47
N ILE A 190 19.91 25.62 1.24
CA ILE A 190 19.01 26.51 2.00
C ILE A 190 18.60 25.87 3.32
N GLY A 191 18.23 24.59 3.31
CA GLY A 191 17.64 23.90 4.45
C GLY A 191 18.60 23.61 5.60
N LEU A 192 19.91 23.56 5.33
CA LEU A 192 20.92 23.38 6.38
C LEU A 192 21.28 24.68 7.12
N ILE A 193 20.97 25.86 6.57
CA ILE A 193 21.35 27.15 7.16
C ILE A 193 20.85 27.31 8.60
N PRO A 194 19.59 27.03 8.94
CA PRO A 194 19.08 27.22 10.30
C PRO A 194 19.80 26.32 11.32
N ALA A 195 19.98 25.04 11.00
CA ALA A 195 20.66 24.09 11.88
C ALA A 195 22.16 24.41 12.00
N ALA A 196 22.82 24.79 10.90
CA ALA A 196 24.20 25.26 10.91
C ALA A 196 24.34 26.53 11.77
N TYR A 197 23.41 27.47 11.68
CA TYR A 197 23.42 28.69 12.49
C TYR A 197 23.37 28.41 13.99
N VAL A 198 22.47 27.53 14.43
CA VAL A 198 22.33 27.16 15.85
C VAL A 198 23.59 26.46 16.36
N THR A 199 24.10 25.48 15.61
CA THR A 199 25.27 24.70 16.01
C THR A 199 26.55 25.52 15.99
N VAL A 200 26.80 26.34 14.96
CA VAL A 200 27.96 27.23 14.89
C VAL A 200 27.92 28.27 16.02
N ARG A 201 26.75 28.82 16.34
CA ARG A 201 26.59 29.77 17.45
C ARG A 201 26.96 29.16 18.78
N ALA A 202 26.55 27.93 19.02
CA ALA A 202 26.94 27.21 20.22
C ALA A 202 28.44 26.92 20.26
N GLY A 203 29.07 26.70 19.10
CA GLY A 203 30.52 26.57 18.98
C GLY A 203 31.31 27.81 19.40
N ILE A 204 30.74 29.01 19.23
CA ILE A 204 31.35 30.25 19.74
C ILE A 204 31.34 30.28 21.28
N ALA A 205 30.29 29.72 21.88
CA ALA A 205 30.14 29.59 23.33
C ALA A 205 30.63 28.22 23.85
N LEU A 206 31.56 27.56 23.15
CA LEU A 206 31.97 26.19 23.43
C LEU A 206 32.49 25.98 24.86
N GLY A 207 33.09 27.00 25.48
CA GLY A 207 33.56 26.97 26.88
C GLY A 207 32.44 26.94 27.92
N GLU A 208 31.21 27.32 27.55
CA GLU A 208 30.03 27.37 28.43
C GLU A 208 29.11 26.15 28.25
N LEU A 209 29.34 25.33 27.20
CA LEU A 209 28.54 24.16 26.90
C LEU A 209 28.90 22.99 27.83
N THR A 210 27.93 22.53 28.62
CA THR A 210 28.09 21.35 29.49
C THR A 210 27.64 20.07 28.84
N SER A 211 26.71 20.14 27.87
CA SER A 211 26.14 18.97 27.20
C SER A 211 25.65 19.25 25.77
N LEU A 212 25.57 18.21 24.92
CA LEU A 212 24.94 18.34 23.59
C LEU A 212 23.42 18.55 23.66
N SER A 213 22.78 18.23 24.78
CA SER A 213 21.35 18.50 25.02
C SER A 213 21.02 19.99 25.02
N ASP A 214 21.99 20.84 25.38
CA ASP A 214 21.82 22.31 25.39
C ASP A 214 21.64 22.87 23.97
N LEU A 215 22.09 22.14 22.94
CA LEU A 215 21.89 22.46 21.51
C LEU A 215 20.47 22.13 21.03
N TYR A 216 19.80 21.21 21.71
CA TYR A 216 18.50 20.64 21.36
C TYR A 216 17.41 21.12 22.31
N ASP A 217 17.52 22.36 22.80
CA ASP A 217 16.47 22.96 23.61
C ASP A 217 15.12 22.95 22.89
N THR A 218 14.06 22.74 23.67
CA THR A 218 12.70 22.52 23.18
C THR A 218 12.21 23.72 22.36
N GLN A 219 12.62 24.94 22.72
CA GLN A 219 12.27 26.16 21.98
C GLN A 219 12.97 26.21 20.61
N SER A 220 14.24 25.80 20.53
CA SER A 220 15.00 25.77 19.28
C SER A 220 14.48 24.71 18.31
N ILE A 221 14.13 23.52 18.82
CA ILE A 221 13.49 22.47 18.03
C ILE A 221 12.11 22.91 17.53
N ALA A 222 11.30 23.52 18.40
CA ALA A 222 9.98 24.03 18.04
C ALA A 222 10.07 25.13 16.95
N LEU A 223 11.07 26.01 17.04
CA LEU A 223 11.32 27.05 16.02
C LEU A 223 11.75 26.44 14.68
N LEU A 224 12.69 25.48 14.68
CA LEU A 224 13.10 24.77 13.46
C LEU A 224 11.92 24.02 12.83
N PHE A 225 11.07 23.40 13.66
CA PHE A 225 9.87 22.72 13.20
C PHE A 225 8.86 23.71 12.59
N LEU A 226 8.64 24.87 13.22
CA LEU A 226 7.76 25.93 12.71
C LEU A 226 8.24 26.47 11.36
N ILE A 227 9.54 26.75 11.21
CA ILE A 227 10.15 27.18 9.95
C ILE A 227 9.97 26.09 8.88
N GLY A 228 10.15 24.82 9.26
CA GLY A 228 9.86 23.67 8.40
C GLY A 228 8.41 23.67 7.91
N VAL A 229 7.44 23.73 8.83
CA VAL A 229 6.01 23.74 8.50
C VAL A 229 5.69 24.88 7.54
N VAL A 230 6.14 26.10 7.82
CA VAL A 230 5.95 27.29 6.94
C VAL A 230 6.53 27.04 5.54
N SER A 231 7.66 26.34 5.41
CA SER A 231 8.24 25.99 4.12
C SER A 231 7.39 25.00 3.30
N VAL A 232 6.57 24.16 3.94
CA VAL A 232 5.72 23.17 3.27
C VAL A 232 4.29 23.69 3.06
N THR A 233 3.85 24.68 3.83
CA THR A 233 2.54 25.32 3.74
C THR A 233 2.14 25.76 2.31
N PRO A 234 3.02 26.37 1.48
CA PRO A 234 2.68 26.68 0.09
C PRO A 234 2.41 25.45 -0.77
N ALA A 235 3.07 24.32 -0.50
CA ALA A 235 2.83 23.07 -1.22
C ALA A 235 1.51 22.40 -0.82
N LEU A 236 1.06 22.58 0.42
CA LEU A 236 -0.19 22.01 0.94
C LEU A 236 -1.41 22.90 0.66
N LEU A 237 -1.25 24.23 0.66
CA LEU A 237 -2.31 25.20 0.41
C LEU A 237 -2.48 25.57 -1.07
N GLY A 238 -1.48 25.31 -1.90
CA GLY A 238 -1.62 25.41 -3.34
C GLY A 238 -2.66 24.41 -3.81
N LYS A 239 -3.87 24.91 -4.12
CA LYS A 239 -4.86 24.21 -4.96
C LYS A 239 -4.09 23.53 -6.07
N ASP A 240 -4.38 22.27 -6.32
CA ASP A 240 -3.85 21.60 -7.50
C ASP A 240 -4.37 22.38 -8.71
N GLU A 241 -3.59 23.38 -9.13
CA GLU A 241 -3.77 24.04 -10.40
C GLU A 241 -3.71 22.91 -11.41
N ALA A 242 -4.85 22.67 -12.04
CA ALA A 242 -5.03 21.71 -13.09
C ALA A 242 -3.83 21.84 -14.03
N GLN A 243 -3.00 20.80 -14.07
CA GLN A 243 -1.89 20.76 -14.99
C GLN A 243 -2.46 21.00 -16.39
N GLU A 244 -1.96 22.07 -16.99
CA GLU A 244 -2.09 22.39 -18.38
C GLU A 244 -1.84 21.12 -19.21
N LYS A 245 -2.83 20.75 -20.03
CA LYS A 245 -2.76 19.62 -20.96
C LYS A 245 -1.43 19.67 -21.71
N PRO A 246 -0.66 18.57 -21.79
CA PRO A 246 0.31 18.45 -22.87
C PRO A 246 -0.47 18.52 -24.18
N SER A 247 -0.13 19.51 -25.00
CA SER A 247 -0.75 19.75 -26.30
C SER A 247 -0.71 18.50 -27.18
N GLU A 248 -1.81 18.30 -27.93
CA GLU A 248 -2.01 17.26 -28.96
C GLU A 248 -0.97 17.26 -30.09
N THR A 249 0.06 18.10 -30.04
CA THR A 249 1.11 18.23 -31.06
C THR A 249 2.27 17.23 -30.90
N ALA A 250 2.39 16.53 -29.77
CA ALA A 250 3.48 15.55 -29.56
C ALA A 250 3.12 14.11 -29.99
N PHE A 251 1.83 13.78 -30.15
CA PHE A 251 1.39 12.44 -30.57
C PHE A 251 1.37 12.25 -32.10
N GLN A 252 1.32 13.33 -32.88
CA GLN A 252 1.36 13.26 -34.36
C GLN A 252 2.78 13.07 -34.94
N CYS A 253 3.84 13.46 -34.22
CA CYS A 253 5.22 13.31 -34.73
C CYS A 253 5.81 11.90 -34.56
N ALA A 254 5.27 11.06 -33.68
CA ALA A 254 5.74 9.69 -33.46
C ALA A 254 5.01 8.65 -34.33
N TYR A 255 3.82 8.96 -34.83
CA TYR A 255 3.01 8.03 -35.63
C TYR A 255 3.24 8.16 -37.15
N HIS A 256 3.88 9.24 -37.61
CA HIS A 256 4.07 9.52 -39.04
C HIS A 256 5.44 9.12 -39.63
N ARG A 257 6.32 8.46 -38.85
CA ARG A 257 7.69 8.07 -39.27
C ARG A 257 7.92 6.54 -39.32
N SER A 258 6.88 5.74 -39.50
CA SER A 258 7.02 4.27 -39.62
C SER A 258 6.28 3.66 -40.81
N SER A 259 5.89 4.48 -41.79
CA SER A 259 5.28 4.03 -43.04
C SER A 259 5.93 4.76 -44.22
N GLU A 260 7.20 4.46 -44.50
CA GLU A 260 7.70 4.60 -45.87
C GLU A 260 8.83 3.59 -46.12
N LYS A 261 8.72 2.96 -47.29
CA LYS A 261 9.45 1.80 -47.79
C LYS A 261 10.96 2.00 -47.74
N LEU A 262 11.72 0.94 -47.42
CA LEU A 262 12.93 0.60 -48.19
C LEU A 262 13.35 -0.87 -47.92
N SER A 263 13.54 -1.61 -49.01
CA SER A 263 14.13 -2.95 -49.07
C SER A 263 15.67 -2.86 -49.27
N PRO A 264 16.42 -3.98 -49.38
CA PRO A 264 17.44 -4.36 -48.41
C PRO A 264 18.88 -4.16 -48.90
N THR A 265 19.79 -3.56 -48.12
CA THR A 265 21.24 -3.86 -48.25
C THR A 265 22.06 -3.45 -47.02
N ARG A 266 23.08 -4.28 -46.75
CA ARG A 266 23.99 -4.32 -45.60
C ARG A 266 24.66 -2.98 -45.24
N VAL A 267 24.62 -2.62 -43.96
CA VAL A 267 25.79 -2.10 -43.23
C VAL A 267 25.79 -2.73 -41.83
N SER A 268 26.94 -3.30 -41.48
CA SER A 268 27.20 -4.05 -40.26
C SER A 268 27.29 -3.12 -39.05
N SER A 269 26.53 -3.40 -37.99
CA SER A 269 26.84 -2.95 -36.62
C SER A 269 26.42 -4.04 -35.66
N THR A 270 27.43 -4.78 -35.20
CA THR A 270 27.37 -5.86 -34.22
C THR A 270 26.87 -5.34 -32.87
N TYR A 271 25.57 -5.36 -32.66
CA TYR A 271 24.98 -5.45 -31.33
C TYR A 271 24.86 -6.93 -30.98
N PHE A 272 25.66 -7.36 -30.02
CA PHE A 272 25.59 -8.68 -29.40
C PHE A 272 24.21 -8.88 -28.78
N THR A 273 23.32 -9.57 -29.49
CA THR A 273 22.12 -10.17 -28.94
C THR A 273 22.54 -11.33 -28.04
N TYR A 274 22.42 -11.15 -26.73
CA TYR A 274 22.40 -12.29 -25.83
C TYR A 274 21.07 -13.03 -26.01
N ASN A 275 21.08 -13.98 -26.94
CA ASN A 275 20.17 -15.13 -26.93
C ASN A 275 20.46 -15.96 -25.68
N PHE A 276 19.78 -15.64 -24.58
CA PHE A 276 19.57 -16.55 -23.45
C PHE A 276 18.17 -16.32 -22.85
N MET A 277 17.16 -16.28 -23.71
CA MET A 277 15.83 -16.73 -23.29
C MET A 277 15.73 -18.20 -23.68
N HIS A 278 16.02 -19.08 -22.72
CA HIS A 278 15.37 -20.38 -22.75
C HIS A 278 13.86 -20.11 -22.79
N ARG A 279 13.17 -20.74 -23.75
CA ARG A 279 11.72 -20.91 -23.71
C ARG A 279 11.35 -21.29 -22.27
N GLU A 280 10.48 -20.53 -21.61
CA GLU A 280 9.80 -21.01 -20.41
C GLU A 280 9.15 -22.34 -20.79
N ASP A 281 9.66 -23.45 -20.25
CA ASP A 281 8.88 -24.67 -20.21
C ASP A 281 7.59 -24.33 -19.45
N GLN A 282 6.44 -24.72 -19.98
CA GLN A 282 5.11 -24.49 -19.37
C GLN A 282 4.99 -24.99 -17.92
N GLU A 283 5.99 -25.71 -17.39
CA GLU A 283 5.96 -26.36 -16.08
C GLU A 283 6.64 -25.57 -14.94
N VAL A 284 7.43 -24.51 -15.17
CA VAL A 284 8.13 -23.79 -14.08
C VAL A 284 8.16 -22.26 -14.27
N SER A 285 7.26 -21.56 -13.59
CA SER A 285 7.26 -20.08 -13.52
C SER A 285 8.03 -19.59 -12.29
N TYR A 286 9.27 -19.12 -12.47
CA TYR A 286 10.10 -18.60 -11.38
C TYR A 286 9.46 -17.40 -10.67
N GLY A 287 8.86 -16.47 -11.42
CA GLY A 287 8.19 -15.30 -10.85
C GLY A 287 7.00 -15.67 -9.97
N LEU A 288 6.24 -16.69 -10.39
CA LEU A 288 5.15 -17.22 -9.58
C LEU A 288 5.66 -17.88 -8.30
N ASN A 289 6.72 -18.68 -8.38
CA ASN A 289 7.32 -19.33 -7.21
C ASN A 289 7.80 -18.33 -6.16
N TRP A 290 8.45 -17.24 -6.57
CA TRP A 290 8.83 -16.15 -5.66
C TRP A 290 7.63 -15.46 -5.02
N ALA A 291 6.56 -15.23 -5.80
CA ALA A 291 5.35 -14.60 -5.30
C ALA A 291 4.59 -15.49 -4.30
N ILE A 292 4.66 -16.83 -4.46
CA ILE A 292 4.13 -17.81 -3.52
C ILE A 292 5.02 -17.86 -2.25
N ALA A 293 6.35 -17.79 -2.40
CA ALA A 293 7.29 -17.72 -1.29
C ALA A 293 7.09 -16.47 -0.42
N GLY A 294 6.77 -15.32 -1.03
CA GLY A 294 6.39 -14.10 -0.31
C GLY A 294 5.12 -14.24 0.55
N ARG A 295 4.31 -15.28 0.30
CA ARG A 295 3.13 -15.67 1.10
C ARG A 295 3.43 -16.80 2.09
N GLY A 296 4.71 -17.12 2.30
CA GLY A 296 5.17 -18.11 3.27
C GLY A 296 5.09 -19.56 2.82
N VAL A 297 4.78 -19.83 1.54
CA VAL A 297 4.74 -21.18 0.96
C VAL A 297 5.95 -21.38 0.05
N VAL A 298 6.79 -22.35 0.34
CA VAL A 298 7.94 -22.69 -0.50
C VAL A 298 7.54 -23.78 -1.47
N VAL A 299 7.67 -23.51 -2.76
CA VAL A 299 7.38 -24.49 -3.82
C VAL A 299 8.47 -25.54 -3.85
N LYS A 300 8.10 -26.82 -3.73
CA LYS A 300 9.04 -27.94 -3.74
C LYS A 300 9.35 -28.44 -5.16
N ASP A 301 8.33 -28.95 -5.86
CA ASP A 301 8.52 -29.57 -7.18
C ASP A 301 7.74 -28.83 -8.28
N LYS A 302 6.40 -28.95 -8.32
CA LYS A 302 5.56 -28.45 -9.42
C LYS A 302 4.50 -27.46 -8.95
N VAL A 303 4.26 -26.44 -9.77
CA VAL A 303 3.13 -25.50 -9.61
C VAL A 303 2.33 -25.46 -10.89
N PHE A 304 1.06 -25.82 -10.77
CA PHE A 304 0.08 -25.73 -11.83
C PHE A 304 -0.66 -24.39 -11.72
N HIS A 305 -0.36 -23.48 -12.64
CA HIS A 305 -0.92 -22.12 -12.64
C HIS A 305 -2.08 -22.00 -13.62
N ASN A 306 -3.21 -21.45 -13.15
CA ASN A 306 -4.37 -21.08 -13.97
C ASN A 306 -4.86 -22.19 -14.92
N LEU A 307 -4.76 -23.45 -14.51
CA LEU A 307 -5.28 -24.57 -15.29
C LEU A 307 -6.78 -24.42 -15.56
N GLU A 308 -7.20 -24.75 -16.78
CA GLU A 308 -8.61 -24.76 -17.12
C GLU A 308 -9.34 -25.89 -16.36
N PRO A 309 -10.66 -25.77 -16.10
CA PRO A 309 -11.41 -26.79 -15.36
C PRO A 309 -11.31 -28.21 -15.96
N SER A 310 -11.15 -28.32 -17.29
CA SER A 310 -10.94 -29.59 -17.99
C SER A 310 -9.55 -30.18 -17.72
N GLU A 311 -8.52 -29.34 -17.53
CA GLU A 311 -7.18 -29.76 -17.18
C GLU A 311 -7.09 -30.16 -15.71
N LEU A 312 -7.78 -29.43 -14.82
CA LEU A 312 -7.91 -29.78 -13.40
C LEU A 312 -8.56 -31.15 -13.20
N GLN A 313 -9.55 -31.52 -14.01
CA GLN A 313 -10.14 -32.86 -13.98
C GLN A 313 -9.15 -33.95 -14.40
N LYS A 314 -8.27 -33.67 -15.38
CA LYS A 314 -7.23 -34.62 -15.81
C LYS A 314 -6.17 -34.89 -14.72
N VAL A 315 -5.92 -33.90 -13.86
CA VAL A 315 -5.01 -34.03 -12.70
C VAL A 315 -5.72 -34.46 -11.41
N GLY A 316 -6.99 -34.91 -11.50
CA GLY A 316 -7.70 -35.58 -10.41
C GLY A 316 -8.75 -34.74 -9.66
N ALA A 317 -9.12 -33.55 -10.18
CA ALA A 317 -10.21 -32.76 -9.59
C ALA A 317 -11.55 -33.52 -9.70
N THR A 318 -12.27 -33.56 -8.59
CA THR A 318 -13.60 -34.18 -8.43
C THR A 318 -14.58 -33.18 -7.88
N TYR A 319 -15.87 -33.35 -8.19
CA TYR A 319 -16.94 -32.57 -7.59
C TYR A 319 -17.26 -33.12 -6.19
N PRO A 320 -17.01 -32.36 -5.10
CA PRO A 320 -17.41 -32.79 -3.77
C PRO A 320 -18.93 -32.69 -3.60
N GLY A 321 -19.51 -33.54 -2.75
CA GLY A 321 -20.89 -33.41 -2.28
C GLY A 321 -21.05 -32.29 -1.25
N ASN A 322 -22.31 -31.98 -0.86
CA ASN A 322 -22.59 -30.96 0.16
C ASN A 322 -21.92 -31.32 1.50
N VAL A 323 -21.16 -30.38 2.06
CA VAL A 323 -20.50 -30.52 3.36
C VAL A 323 -20.75 -29.26 4.17
N ILE A 324 -21.13 -29.44 5.43
CA ILE A 324 -21.30 -28.35 6.39
C ILE A 324 -19.96 -28.12 7.09
N SER A 325 -19.42 -26.91 6.98
CA SER A 325 -18.19 -26.47 7.64
C SER A 325 -18.46 -25.36 8.66
N GLY A 326 -17.59 -25.25 9.68
CA GLY A 326 -17.75 -24.25 10.75
C GLY A 326 -16.80 -23.05 10.59
N VAL A 327 -17.23 -21.88 11.05
CA VAL A 327 -16.39 -20.67 11.17
C VAL A 327 -16.02 -20.47 12.65
N PRO A 328 -14.80 -20.83 13.10
CA PRO A 328 -14.33 -20.48 14.43
C PRO A 328 -14.18 -18.97 14.60
N ASP A 329 -14.50 -18.45 15.78
CA ASP A 329 -14.00 -17.14 16.22
C ASP A 329 -12.55 -17.34 16.69
N VAL A 330 -11.60 -16.78 15.94
CA VAL A 330 -10.17 -17.05 16.09
C VAL A 330 -9.45 -15.75 16.43
N SER A 331 -8.71 -15.72 17.53
CA SER A 331 -7.83 -14.57 17.84
C SER A 331 -6.73 -14.41 16.79
N LYS A 332 -6.24 -13.18 16.59
CA LYS A 332 -5.12 -12.90 15.66
C LYS A 332 -3.90 -13.81 15.90
N ALA A 333 -3.58 -14.10 17.17
CA ALA A 333 -2.49 -14.99 17.54
C ALA A 333 -2.74 -16.45 17.12
N GLN A 334 -3.98 -16.94 17.27
CA GLN A 334 -4.36 -18.27 16.80
C GLN A 334 -4.36 -18.33 15.26
N PHE A 335 -4.84 -17.29 14.57
CA PHE A 335 -4.81 -17.22 13.12
C PHE A 335 -3.36 -17.26 12.60
N ALA A 336 -2.45 -16.48 13.19
CA ALA A 336 -1.03 -16.50 12.81
C ALA A 336 -0.38 -17.89 13.02
N LYS A 337 -0.76 -18.62 14.08
CA LYS A 337 -0.31 -20.01 14.29
C LYS A 337 -0.88 -20.96 13.23
N LEU A 338 -2.17 -20.85 12.93
CA LEU A 338 -2.82 -21.65 11.89
C LEU A 338 -2.20 -21.39 10.51
N LEU A 339 -1.97 -20.12 10.17
CA LEU A 339 -1.35 -19.73 8.91
C LEU A 339 0.03 -20.38 8.75
N LYS A 340 0.88 -20.33 9.79
CA LYS A 340 2.19 -21.00 9.76
C LYS A 340 2.08 -22.51 9.55
N LEU A 341 1.10 -23.17 10.19
CA LEU A 341 0.89 -24.61 10.02
C LEU A 341 0.42 -24.94 8.59
N VAL A 342 -0.51 -24.15 8.05
CA VAL A 342 -1.05 -24.33 6.70
C VAL A 342 0.03 -24.08 5.65
N THR A 343 0.79 -23.00 5.77
CA THR A 343 1.84 -22.69 4.80
C THR A 343 3.00 -23.68 4.86
N PHE A 344 3.35 -24.17 6.06
CA PHE A 344 4.31 -25.26 6.23
C PHE A 344 3.82 -26.55 5.58
N HIS A 345 2.54 -26.91 5.78
CA HIS A 345 1.92 -28.05 5.10
C HIS A 345 1.97 -27.90 3.58
N LEU A 346 1.49 -26.78 3.03
CA LEU A 346 1.53 -26.51 1.59
C LEU A 346 2.96 -26.55 1.03
N SER A 347 3.96 -26.10 1.81
CA SER A 347 5.39 -26.17 1.41
C SER A 347 5.94 -27.60 1.38
N SER A 348 5.29 -28.54 2.08
CA SER A 348 5.68 -29.95 2.09
C SER A 348 5.12 -30.75 0.90
N ILE A 349 4.10 -30.21 0.22
CA ILE A 349 3.43 -30.85 -0.91
C ILE A 349 4.26 -30.68 -2.19
N SER A 350 4.35 -31.75 -2.98
CA SER A 350 5.12 -31.77 -4.23
C SER A 350 4.46 -30.94 -5.33
N SER A 351 3.14 -31.02 -5.46
CA SER A 351 2.35 -30.37 -6.51
C SER A 351 1.35 -29.39 -5.92
N LEU A 352 1.52 -28.11 -6.22
CA LEU A 352 0.59 -27.05 -5.82
C LEU A 352 -0.23 -26.58 -7.02
N TYR A 353 -1.48 -26.20 -6.77
CA TYR A 353 -2.41 -25.65 -7.74
C TYR A 353 -2.70 -24.20 -7.38
N VAL A 354 -2.39 -23.30 -8.31
CA VAL A 354 -2.52 -21.87 -8.11
C VAL A 354 -3.50 -21.27 -9.11
N GLN A 355 -4.50 -20.57 -8.60
CA GLN A 355 -5.51 -19.89 -9.40
C GLN A 355 -5.52 -18.40 -9.07
N ASP A 356 -5.20 -17.59 -10.06
CA ASP A 356 -5.20 -16.15 -10.00
C ASP A 356 -6.48 -15.63 -10.68
N GLY A 357 -7.19 -14.75 -9.99
CA GLY A 357 -8.42 -14.15 -10.50
C GLY A 357 -8.80 -12.92 -9.72
N ALA A 358 -10.04 -12.45 -9.89
CA ALA A 358 -10.56 -11.36 -9.11
C ALA A 358 -11.99 -11.60 -8.64
N ILE A 359 -12.36 -10.95 -7.56
CA ILE A 359 -13.75 -10.83 -7.12
C ILE A 359 -14.22 -9.44 -7.51
N GLY A 360 -15.28 -9.38 -8.30
CA GLY A 360 -15.74 -8.17 -8.98
C GLY A 360 -15.31 -8.15 -10.44
N SER A 361 -16.21 -7.69 -11.30
CA SER A 361 -16.00 -7.65 -12.76
C SER A 361 -15.36 -6.34 -13.25
N SER A 362 -15.43 -5.27 -12.47
CA SER A 362 -14.84 -3.97 -12.82
C SER A 362 -13.39 -3.87 -12.39
N THR A 363 -12.49 -3.54 -13.31
CA THR A 363 -11.06 -3.35 -13.03
C THR A 363 -10.76 -2.16 -12.11
N GLU A 364 -11.72 -1.25 -11.91
CA GLU A 364 -11.56 -0.09 -11.04
C GLU A 364 -11.68 -0.49 -9.55
N CYS A 365 -12.55 -1.45 -9.25
CA CYS A 365 -12.92 -1.82 -7.89
C CYS A 365 -12.68 -3.29 -7.55
N ASP A 366 -12.22 -4.14 -8.47
CA ASP A 366 -12.07 -5.57 -8.21
C ASP A 366 -11.03 -5.91 -7.13
N ALA A 367 -11.25 -7.02 -6.43
CA ALA A 367 -10.31 -7.53 -5.44
C ALA A 367 -9.52 -8.66 -6.09
N LYS A 368 -8.22 -8.46 -6.35
CA LYS A 368 -7.38 -9.52 -6.91
C LYS A 368 -7.18 -10.62 -5.87
N VAL A 369 -7.34 -11.87 -6.31
CA VAL A 369 -7.29 -13.05 -5.46
C VAL A 369 -6.30 -14.06 -6.04
N ARG A 370 -5.40 -14.53 -5.18
CA ARG A 370 -4.55 -15.69 -5.44
C ARG A 370 -4.98 -16.85 -4.55
N VAL A 371 -5.35 -17.96 -5.17
CA VAL A 371 -5.63 -19.24 -4.50
C VAL A 371 -4.36 -20.10 -4.56
N ILE A 372 -3.94 -20.65 -3.43
CA ILE A 372 -2.85 -21.62 -3.33
C ILE A 372 -3.44 -22.88 -2.69
N SER A 373 -3.43 -23.99 -3.42
CA SER A 373 -4.02 -25.24 -2.94
C SER A 373 -3.14 -26.47 -3.15
N ASP A 374 -3.24 -27.42 -2.23
CA ASP A 374 -2.72 -28.78 -2.42
C ASP A 374 -3.69 -29.70 -3.17
N ASN A 375 -4.90 -29.22 -3.50
CA ASN A 375 -5.97 -30.04 -4.05
C ASN A 375 -6.55 -29.43 -5.34
N PRO A 376 -6.54 -30.17 -6.47
CA PRO A 376 -7.04 -29.67 -7.74
C PRO A 376 -8.57 -29.42 -7.72
N SER A 377 -9.33 -30.15 -6.90
CA SER A 377 -10.78 -29.93 -6.70
C SER A 377 -11.07 -28.57 -6.05
N ALA A 378 -10.26 -28.17 -5.08
CA ALA A 378 -10.40 -26.87 -4.43
C ALA A 378 -10.06 -25.72 -5.40
N ALA A 379 -8.98 -25.86 -6.17
CA ALA A 379 -8.63 -24.92 -7.23
C ALA A 379 -9.74 -24.80 -8.29
N MET A 380 -10.35 -25.93 -8.69
CA MET A 380 -11.44 -25.95 -9.68
C MET A 380 -12.72 -25.27 -9.16
N LEU A 381 -13.07 -25.46 -7.90
CA LEU A 381 -14.27 -24.84 -7.34
C LEU A 381 -14.07 -23.33 -7.16
N LEU A 382 -12.91 -22.92 -6.66
CA LEU A 382 -12.60 -21.51 -6.46
C LEU A 382 -12.46 -20.77 -7.80
N SER A 383 -11.91 -21.41 -8.86
CA SER A 383 -11.81 -20.77 -10.17
C SER A 383 -13.17 -20.44 -10.79
N LYS A 384 -14.26 -21.12 -10.41
CA LYS A 384 -15.64 -20.77 -10.85
C LYS A 384 -16.19 -19.51 -10.21
N VAL A 385 -15.68 -19.11 -9.05
CA VAL A 385 -16.09 -17.89 -8.33
C VAL A 385 -15.27 -16.68 -8.79
N LEU A 386 -14.06 -16.93 -9.27
CA LEU A 386 -13.12 -15.89 -9.67
C LEU A 386 -13.35 -15.43 -11.12
N TRP A 387 -13.36 -14.12 -11.31
CA TRP A 387 -13.30 -13.49 -12.62
C TRP A 387 -11.89 -13.64 -13.20
N LYS A 388 -11.78 -13.99 -14.49
CA LYS A 388 -10.49 -14.09 -15.18
C LYS A 388 -9.86 -12.70 -15.29
N ILE A 389 -8.57 -12.63 -15.02
CA ILE A 389 -7.77 -11.40 -15.09
C ILE A 389 -6.59 -11.58 -16.04
N PRO A 390 -6.03 -10.47 -16.59
CA PRO A 390 -4.81 -10.54 -17.37
C PRO A 390 -3.64 -11.11 -16.57
N ASP A 391 -2.71 -11.75 -17.27
CA ASP A 391 -1.47 -12.24 -16.65
C ASP A 391 -0.74 -11.09 -15.96
N ARG A 392 -0.17 -11.38 -14.78
CA ARG A 392 0.53 -10.42 -13.89
C ARG A 392 -0.34 -9.35 -13.23
N ALA A 393 -1.66 -9.33 -13.44
CA ALA A 393 -2.54 -8.36 -12.78
C ALA A 393 -2.44 -8.41 -11.24
N ILE A 394 -2.23 -9.59 -10.65
CA ILE A 394 -1.99 -9.75 -9.20
C ILE A 394 -0.70 -9.08 -8.75
N SER A 395 0.37 -9.18 -9.54
CA SER A 395 1.67 -8.59 -9.20
C SER A 395 1.64 -7.06 -9.17
N HIS A 396 0.68 -6.45 -9.86
CA HIS A 396 0.47 -5.00 -9.87
C HIS A 396 -0.52 -4.53 -8.80
N ASP A 397 -1.20 -5.46 -8.11
CA ASP A 397 -2.15 -5.12 -7.05
C ASP A 397 -1.43 -4.77 -5.75
N THR A 398 -1.89 -3.73 -5.07
CA THR A 398 -1.30 -3.25 -3.81
C THR A 398 -1.62 -4.13 -2.61
N SER A 399 -2.71 -4.91 -2.68
CA SER A 399 -3.23 -5.71 -1.57
C SER A 399 -3.98 -6.95 -2.09
N PRO A 400 -3.32 -7.89 -2.79
CA PRO A 400 -4.02 -9.06 -3.29
C PRO A 400 -4.41 -9.99 -2.14
N LEU A 401 -5.67 -10.43 -2.16
CA LEU A 401 -6.22 -11.40 -1.23
C LEU A 401 -5.59 -12.77 -1.51
N THR A 402 -5.20 -13.50 -0.47
CA THR A 402 -4.65 -14.86 -0.63
C THR A 402 -5.54 -15.89 0.05
N ILE A 403 -5.92 -16.92 -0.69
CA ILE A 403 -6.70 -18.07 -0.19
C ILE A 403 -5.77 -19.28 -0.12
N TYR A 404 -5.55 -19.79 1.09
CA TYR A 404 -4.81 -21.02 1.35
C TYR A 404 -5.81 -22.17 1.50
N ALA A 405 -5.90 -23.04 0.51
CA ALA A 405 -6.83 -24.17 0.52
C ALA A 405 -6.06 -25.50 0.74
N ALA A 406 -6.11 -26.03 1.96
CA ALA A 406 -5.43 -27.26 2.34
C ALA A 406 -6.43 -28.38 2.62
N SER A 407 -6.37 -29.45 1.84
CA SER A 407 -7.34 -30.55 1.87
C SER A 407 -7.20 -31.49 3.07
N SER A 408 -6.03 -31.53 3.69
CA SER A 408 -5.77 -32.27 4.93
C SER A 408 -4.81 -31.47 5.79
N ILE A 409 -5.16 -31.24 7.06
CA ILE A 409 -4.21 -30.68 8.02
C ILE A 409 -4.08 -31.64 9.20
N SER A 410 -2.83 -31.82 9.64
CA SER A 410 -2.43 -32.57 10.84
C SER A 410 -3.37 -32.37 12.03
N SER A 411 -3.50 -33.41 12.85
CA SER A 411 -4.18 -33.43 14.15
C SER A 411 -3.79 -32.27 15.08
N ASN A 412 -2.65 -31.62 14.82
CA ASN A 412 -2.16 -30.45 15.55
C ASN A 412 -3.09 -29.23 15.47
N VAL A 413 -3.99 -29.14 14.49
CA VAL A 413 -4.98 -28.03 14.42
C VAL A 413 -5.93 -28.03 15.63
N LYS A 414 -6.30 -29.22 16.13
CA LYS A 414 -7.14 -29.35 17.33
C LYS A 414 -6.50 -28.71 18.56
N THR A 415 -5.17 -28.69 18.63
CA THR A 415 -4.44 -28.06 19.74
C THR A 415 -4.48 -26.53 19.68
N VAL A 416 -4.62 -25.94 18.49
CA VAL A 416 -4.67 -24.48 18.29
C VAL A 416 -6.08 -23.93 18.44
N LEU A 417 -7.08 -24.66 17.94
CA LEU A 417 -8.50 -24.27 17.99
C LEU A 417 -9.22 -24.70 19.29
N GLY A 418 -8.57 -25.50 20.15
CA GLY A 418 -9.13 -26.01 21.40
C GLY A 418 -9.99 -27.28 21.22
N SER A 419 -10.04 -28.12 22.26
CA SER A 419 -10.69 -29.45 22.26
C SER A 419 -12.23 -29.42 22.19
N GLY A 420 -12.86 -28.25 22.03
CA GLY A 420 -14.29 -28.05 22.29
C GLY A 420 -15.23 -28.07 21.06
N ILE A 421 -14.74 -28.12 19.82
CA ILE A 421 -15.60 -27.93 18.64
C ILE A 421 -15.37 -29.02 17.57
N GLN A 422 -16.45 -29.63 17.11
CA GLN A 422 -16.47 -30.66 16.06
C GLN A 422 -16.22 -30.05 14.66
N TYR A 423 -14.97 -29.77 14.31
CA TYR A 423 -14.57 -29.46 12.93
C TYR A 423 -14.26 -30.74 12.12
N THR A 424 -15.13 -31.75 12.21
CA THR A 424 -14.86 -33.10 11.69
C THR A 424 -14.65 -33.13 10.17
N ASN A 425 -15.22 -32.17 9.44
CA ASN A 425 -15.18 -32.12 7.98
C ASN A 425 -14.36 -30.95 7.38
N GLY A 426 -13.90 -29.99 8.20
CA GLY A 426 -13.18 -28.80 7.73
C GLY A 426 -13.58 -27.52 8.47
N PHE A 427 -12.82 -26.45 8.25
CA PHE A 427 -13.09 -25.12 8.81
C PHE A 427 -12.59 -24.01 7.86
N ALA A 428 -13.15 -22.81 8.01
CA ALA A 428 -12.70 -21.61 7.34
C ALA A 428 -12.32 -20.53 8.36
N ALA A 429 -11.17 -19.87 8.17
CA ALA A 429 -10.73 -18.75 9.02
C ALA A 429 -10.25 -17.61 8.12
N ALA A 430 -10.71 -16.39 8.41
CA ALA A 430 -10.39 -15.21 7.62
C ALA A 430 -9.73 -14.14 8.49
N ASP A 431 -8.65 -13.55 7.98
CA ASP A 431 -8.04 -12.34 8.53
C ASP A 431 -8.26 -11.20 7.54
N ILE A 432 -9.17 -10.30 7.92
CA ILE A 432 -9.61 -9.15 7.12
C ILE A 432 -8.47 -8.14 6.95
N GLU A 433 -7.64 -7.92 7.98
CA GLU A 433 -6.55 -6.95 7.91
C GLU A 433 -5.43 -7.42 6.98
N CYS A 434 -5.11 -8.71 7.03
CA CYS A 434 -4.08 -9.31 6.18
C CYS A 434 -4.61 -9.81 4.82
N SER A 435 -5.90 -9.61 4.51
CA SER A 435 -6.57 -10.12 3.30
C SER A 435 -6.26 -11.60 3.04
N SER A 436 -6.36 -12.43 4.08
CA SER A 436 -5.93 -13.83 4.04
C SER A 436 -7.07 -14.75 4.47
N LEU A 437 -7.36 -15.76 3.66
CA LEU A 437 -8.38 -16.78 3.92
C LEU A 437 -7.72 -18.16 4.01
N ILE A 438 -8.05 -18.90 5.05
CA ILE A 438 -7.63 -20.29 5.24
C ILE A 438 -8.87 -21.17 5.08
N LEU A 439 -8.84 -22.10 4.12
CA LEU A 439 -9.86 -23.12 3.91
C LEU A 439 -9.23 -24.49 4.13
N CYS A 440 -9.71 -25.22 5.14
CA CYS A 440 -9.14 -26.50 5.53
C CYS A 440 -10.15 -27.64 5.40
N GLY A 441 -9.66 -28.83 5.07
CA GLY A 441 -10.50 -29.99 4.88
C GLY A 441 -11.42 -29.78 3.69
N LYS A 442 -12.73 -29.99 3.87
CA LYS A 442 -13.74 -29.80 2.82
C LYS A 442 -14.44 -28.43 2.87
N ALA A 443 -13.91 -27.46 3.61
CA ALA A 443 -14.52 -26.12 3.72
C ALA A 443 -14.62 -25.38 2.37
N TYR A 444 -13.73 -25.67 1.42
CA TYR A 444 -13.80 -25.10 0.07
C TYR A 444 -15.03 -25.56 -0.75
N ALA A 445 -15.70 -26.64 -0.33
CA ALA A 445 -16.91 -27.15 -0.97
C ALA A 445 -18.20 -26.48 -0.45
N ASP A 446 -18.10 -25.77 0.68
CA ASP A 446 -19.21 -25.13 1.34
C ASP A 446 -19.45 -23.73 0.75
N SER A 447 -20.39 -23.62 -0.18
CA SER A 447 -20.63 -22.38 -0.93
C SER A 447 -21.04 -21.21 -0.04
N THR A 448 -21.72 -21.46 1.09
CA THR A 448 -22.17 -20.37 1.98
C THR A 448 -20.98 -19.83 2.75
N VAL A 449 -20.16 -20.72 3.33
CA VAL A 449 -18.95 -20.34 4.06
C VAL A 449 -17.95 -19.62 3.17
N VAL A 450 -17.70 -20.12 1.95
CA VAL A 450 -16.81 -19.45 0.99
C VAL A 450 -17.36 -18.08 0.61
N LYS A 451 -18.66 -17.98 0.28
CA LYS A 451 -19.28 -16.71 -0.10
C LYS A 451 -19.21 -15.68 1.04
N ASP A 452 -19.53 -16.09 2.26
CA ASP A 452 -19.55 -15.20 3.44
C ASP A 452 -18.13 -14.73 3.77
N ALA A 453 -17.14 -15.62 3.74
CA ALA A 453 -15.74 -15.28 3.99
C ALA A 453 -15.19 -14.33 2.92
N LEU A 454 -15.46 -14.60 1.64
CA LEU A 454 -15.05 -13.72 0.55
C LEU A 454 -15.71 -12.35 0.65
N THR A 455 -17.01 -12.30 0.93
CA THR A 455 -17.75 -11.03 1.11
C THR A 455 -17.14 -10.20 2.24
N ALA A 456 -16.83 -10.82 3.38
CA ALA A 456 -16.21 -10.14 4.52
C ALA A 456 -14.81 -9.60 4.19
N LEU A 457 -14.01 -10.35 3.43
CA LEU A 457 -12.65 -9.95 3.05
C LEU A 457 -12.61 -8.87 1.96
N THR A 458 -13.53 -8.92 0.99
CA THR A 458 -13.51 -7.97 -0.14
C THR A 458 -14.25 -6.68 0.15
N ALA A 459 -15.19 -6.66 1.10
CA ALA A 459 -15.95 -5.45 1.42
C ALA A 459 -15.05 -4.23 1.76
N PRO A 460 -14.03 -4.34 2.63
CA PRO A 460 -13.11 -3.23 2.90
C PRO A 460 -12.30 -2.80 1.67
N ILE A 461 -11.92 -3.75 0.82
CA ILE A 461 -11.17 -3.47 -0.42
C ILE A 461 -12.04 -2.64 -1.38
N PHE A 462 -13.31 -3.02 -1.54
CA PHE A 462 -14.25 -2.29 -2.37
C PHE A 462 -14.51 -0.89 -1.84
N SER A 463 -14.76 -0.75 -0.53
CA SER A 463 -14.94 0.56 0.11
C SER A 463 -13.71 1.46 -0.02
N ALA A 464 -12.50 0.92 0.13
CA ALA A 464 -11.26 1.68 -0.05
C ALA A 464 -11.06 2.17 -1.50
N ARG A 465 -11.67 1.49 -2.48
CA ARG A 465 -11.66 1.87 -3.90
C ARG A 465 -12.87 2.71 -4.31
N GLY A 466 -13.67 3.17 -3.35
CA GLY A 466 -14.86 4.00 -3.60
C GLY A 466 -16.12 3.21 -3.99
N GLY A 467 -16.09 1.88 -3.93
CA GLY A 467 -17.25 1.02 -4.15
C GLY A 467 -18.11 0.86 -2.89
N LEU A 468 -19.41 0.61 -3.09
CA LEU A 468 -20.37 0.35 -2.02
C LEU A 468 -20.71 -1.17 -1.95
N PRO A 469 -20.14 -1.93 -1.00
CA PRO A 469 -20.38 -3.37 -0.91
C PRO A 469 -21.75 -3.66 -0.28
N VAL A 470 -22.76 -3.86 -1.12
CA VAL A 470 -24.13 -4.15 -0.69
C VAL A 470 -24.59 -5.53 -1.16
N PRO A 471 -25.31 -6.30 -0.31
CA PRO A 471 -25.87 -7.57 -0.73
C PRO A 471 -27.07 -7.32 -1.65
N GLY A 472 -26.93 -7.62 -2.93
CA GLY A 472 -27.99 -7.39 -3.90
C GLY A 472 -27.79 -8.19 -5.18
N TRP A 473 -28.84 -8.18 -6.00
CA TRP A 473 -28.84 -8.79 -7.33
C TRP A 473 -28.88 -7.67 -8.36
N LEU A 474 -28.05 -7.80 -9.39
CA LEU A 474 -28.09 -6.93 -10.56
C LEU A 474 -28.91 -7.60 -11.65
N LEU A 475 -29.94 -6.90 -12.12
CA LEU A 475 -30.79 -7.32 -13.22
C LEU A 475 -30.66 -6.30 -14.35
N CYS A 476 -30.47 -6.79 -15.58
CA CYS A 476 -30.49 -5.94 -16.77
C CYS A 476 -31.82 -6.16 -17.49
N PHE A 477 -32.62 -5.10 -17.64
CA PHE A 477 -33.91 -5.16 -18.32
C PHE A 477 -34.11 -3.92 -19.18
N GLY A 478 -34.40 -4.11 -20.48
CA GLY A 478 -34.72 -2.99 -21.39
C GLY A 478 -33.60 -1.96 -21.57
N GLY A 479 -32.34 -2.32 -21.34
CA GLY A 479 -31.21 -1.38 -21.34
C GLY A 479 -30.99 -0.64 -20.03
N SER A 480 -31.85 -0.84 -19.02
CA SER A 480 -31.69 -0.33 -17.66
C SER A 480 -31.08 -1.39 -16.75
N THR A 481 -30.24 -0.95 -15.81
CA THR A 481 -29.67 -1.79 -14.75
C THR A 481 -30.43 -1.55 -13.46
N VAL A 482 -30.90 -2.62 -12.84
CA VAL A 482 -31.69 -2.56 -11.61
C VAL A 482 -30.98 -3.32 -10.50
N LEU A 483 -30.82 -2.67 -9.35
CA LEU A 483 -30.27 -3.26 -8.15
C LEU A 483 -31.41 -3.71 -7.22
N LEU A 484 -31.50 -5.01 -6.99
CA LEU A 484 -32.53 -5.63 -6.15
C LEU A 484 -31.94 -6.06 -4.81
N PHE A 485 -32.46 -5.50 -3.72
CA PHE A 485 -32.15 -5.94 -2.36
C PHE A 485 -33.18 -6.97 -1.89
N ALA A 486 -32.85 -8.25 -2.00
CA ALA A 486 -33.70 -9.33 -1.53
C ALA A 486 -32.86 -10.51 -0.99
N PRO A 487 -33.20 -11.06 0.20
CA PRO A 487 -32.69 -12.38 0.57
C PRO A 487 -33.27 -13.43 -0.38
N MET A 488 -32.61 -14.59 -0.47
CA MET A 488 -33.08 -15.75 -1.25
C MET A 488 -34.47 -16.26 -0.81
N GLU A 489 -34.96 -15.78 0.34
CA GLU A 489 -36.30 -15.92 0.88
C GLU A 489 -36.97 -14.53 0.90
N ILE A 490 -38.01 -14.38 0.09
CA ILE A 490 -38.60 -13.12 -0.34
C ILE A 490 -39.50 -12.50 0.77
N ILE A 491 -39.62 -11.16 0.77
CA ILE A 491 -40.45 -10.36 1.69
C ILE A 491 -41.90 -10.87 1.72
N SER A 492 -42.47 -10.98 2.92
CA SER A 492 -43.80 -11.58 3.15
C SER A 492 -44.54 -10.76 4.21
N THR A 493 -45.47 -9.91 3.75
CA THR A 493 -46.49 -9.24 4.57
C THR A 493 -47.66 -8.78 3.72
N ASP A 494 -48.89 -8.95 4.20
CA ASP A 494 -50.11 -8.38 3.57
C ASP A 494 -50.30 -6.87 3.87
N ALA A 495 -49.35 -6.24 4.57
CA ALA A 495 -49.42 -4.84 5.00
C ALA A 495 -48.77 -3.86 4.01
N ILE A 496 -47.87 -4.32 3.13
CA ILE A 496 -47.14 -3.46 2.18
C ILE A 496 -47.88 -3.45 0.84
N PRO A 497 -48.08 -2.29 0.18
CA PRO A 497 -48.64 -2.23 -1.16
C PRO A 497 -47.82 -3.05 -2.17
N SER A 498 -48.43 -3.46 -3.28
CA SER A 498 -47.74 -4.26 -4.30
C SER A 498 -46.46 -3.60 -4.81
N VAL A 499 -46.49 -2.29 -5.04
CA VAL A 499 -45.32 -1.47 -5.36
C VAL A 499 -45.49 -0.09 -4.72
N SER A 500 -44.43 0.50 -4.20
CA SER A 500 -44.43 1.87 -3.67
C SER A 500 -43.13 2.58 -4.04
N LYS A 501 -43.23 3.79 -4.60
CA LYS A 501 -42.06 4.65 -4.83
C LYS A 501 -41.61 5.24 -3.49
N LEU A 502 -40.32 5.16 -3.20
CA LEU A 502 -39.73 5.64 -1.96
C LEU A 502 -38.94 6.93 -2.21
N SER A 503 -38.93 7.81 -1.21
CA SER A 503 -37.90 8.85 -1.13
C SER A 503 -36.53 8.23 -0.78
N PRO A 504 -35.40 8.90 -1.06
CA PRO A 504 -34.07 8.39 -0.70
C PRO A 504 -33.95 8.04 0.80
N GLY A 505 -34.53 8.86 1.69
CA GLY A 505 -34.52 8.61 3.13
C GLY A 505 -35.31 7.38 3.54
N GLN A 506 -36.49 7.17 2.93
CA GLN A 506 -37.29 5.95 3.14
C GLN A 506 -36.59 4.70 2.59
N ALA A 507 -35.97 4.79 1.42
CA ALA A 507 -35.22 3.69 0.83
C ALA A 507 -34.05 3.25 1.74
N ALA A 508 -33.29 4.21 2.26
CA ALA A 508 -32.21 3.93 3.21
C ALA A 508 -32.73 3.36 4.54
N TYR A 509 -33.88 3.84 5.04
CA TYR A 509 -34.54 3.32 6.24
C TYR A 509 -34.98 1.85 6.07
N HIS A 510 -35.63 1.53 4.95
CA HIS A 510 -36.04 0.17 4.62
C HIS A 510 -34.83 -0.76 4.40
N PHE A 511 -33.78 -0.27 3.74
CA PHE A 511 -32.53 -1.02 3.56
C PHE A 511 -31.87 -1.32 4.91
N LEU A 512 -31.72 -0.32 5.78
CA LEU A 512 -31.12 -0.49 7.10
C LEU A 512 -31.90 -1.48 7.98
N ALA A 513 -33.24 -1.45 7.90
CA ALA A 513 -34.09 -2.40 8.59
C ALA A 513 -33.94 -3.83 8.02
N GLY A 514 -33.87 -3.93 6.69
CA GLY A 514 -33.80 -5.17 5.93
C GLY A 514 -34.91 -6.15 6.30
N TYR A 515 -36.14 -5.64 6.24
CA TYR A 515 -37.32 -6.41 6.60
C TYR A 515 -37.65 -7.45 5.54
N HIS A 516 -37.78 -8.71 5.94
CA HIS A 516 -38.23 -9.78 5.07
C HIS A 516 -38.95 -10.87 5.87
N ASP A 517 -40.07 -11.37 5.35
CA ASP A 517 -40.87 -12.45 5.96
C ASP A 517 -41.07 -12.34 7.49
N GLY A 518 -41.49 -11.17 7.96
CA GLY A 518 -41.71 -10.92 9.39
C GLY A 518 -40.45 -10.73 10.23
N ARG A 519 -39.25 -10.84 9.66
CA ARG A 519 -37.96 -10.70 10.32
C ARG A 519 -37.22 -9.45 9.86
N PHE A 520 -36.29 -8.97 10.67
CA PHE A 520 -35.41 -7.86 10.35
C PHE A 520 -33.96 -8.33 10.29
N VAL A 521 -33.32 -8.15 9.14
CA VAL A 521 -31.90 -8.46 8.93
C VAL A 521 -31.23 -7.21 8.39
N SER A 522 -30.50 -6.49 9.25
CA SER A 522 -29.96 -5.17 8.91
C SER A 522 -29.15 -5.17 7.62
N ALA A 523 -29.45 -4.21 6.73
CA ALA A 523 -28.81 -4.09 5.41
C ALA A 523 -28.84 -5.39 4.57
N TYR A 524 -29.80 -6.28 4.84
CA TYR A 524 -29.94 -7.61 4.22
C TYR A 524 -28.69 -8.51 4.32
N SER A 525 -27.73 -8.20 5.19
CA SER A 525 -26.51 -8.99 5.36
C SER A 525 -26.70 -10.06 6.43
N ARG A 526 -26.60 -11.35 6.04
CA ARG A 526 -26.60 -12.49 6.97
C ARG A 526 -25.22 -12.80 7.56
N ALA A 527 -24.15 -12.38 6.87
CA ALA A 527 -22.77 -12.64 7.26
C ALA A 527 -22.23 -11.57 8.23
N PRO A 528 -21.20 -11.87 9.03
CA PRO A 528 -20.42 -10.87 9.76
C PRO A 528 -19.73 -9.95 8.73
N SER A 529 -20.40 -8.89 8.33
CA SER A 529 -19.83 -7.84 7.50
C SER A 529 -18.99 -6.92 8.38
N PRO A 530 -17.76 -6.58 7.99
CA PRO A 530 -16.97 -5.56 8.69
C PRO A 530 -17.55 -4.15 8.52
N ALA A 531 -18.48 -3.95 7.57
CA ALA A 531 -19.08 -2.66 7.29
C ALA A 531 -20.24 -2.37 8.24
N ASP A 532 -20.22 -1.18 8.85
CA ASP A 532 -21.30 -0.69 9.70
C ASP A 532 -22.60 -0.53 8.87
N PRO A 533 -23.71 -1.21 9.23
CA PRO A 533 -24.97 -1.12 8.49
C PRO A 533 -25.49 0.31 8.35
N VAL A 534 -25.26 1.18 9.34
CA VAL A 534 -25.68 2.59 9.28
C VAL A 534 -24.86 3.32 8.23
N ALA A 535 -23.53 3.13 8.21
CA ALA A 535 -22.67 3.72 7.18
C ALA A 535 -23.04 3.25 5.77
N LEU A 536 -23.38 1.97 5.58
CA LEU A 536 -23.87 1.47 4.29
C LEU A 536 -25.18 2.14 3.87
N ALA A 537 -26.13 2.27 4.80
CA ALA A 537 -27.40 2.93 4.52
C ALA A 537 -27.24 4.43 4.22
N SER A 538 -26.34 5.12 4.92
CA SER A 538 -25.99 6.52 4.64
C SER A 538 -25.31 6.69 3.29
N SER A 539 -24.40 5.78 2.92
CA SER A 539 -23.78 5.80 1.59
C SER A 539 -24.80 5.53 0.48
N LEU A 540 -25.73 4.59 0.68
CA LEU A 540 -26.84 4.35 -0.24
C LEU A 540 -27.73 5.60 -0.37
N PHE A 541 -28.07 6.25 0.74
CA PHE A 541 -28.83 7.50 0.75
C PHE A 541 -28.16 8.60 -0.09
N SER A 542 -26.84 8.79 0.07
CA SER A 542 -26.08 9.75 -0.72
C SER A 542 -26.14 9.44 -2.21
N HIS A 543 -25.89 8.19 -2.63
CA HIS A 543 -25.97 7.80 -4.05
C HIS A 543 -27.37 7.98 -4.63
N LEU A 544 -28.42 7.59 -3.90
CA LEU A 544 -29.80 7.79 -4.35
C LEU A 544 -30.14 9.27 -4.56
N LYS A 545 -29.55 10.17 -3.76
CA LYS A 545 -29.80 11.61 -3.80
C LYS A 545 -28.93 12.33 -4.85
N GLU A 546 -27.65 11.97 -4.95
CA GLU A 546 -26.69 12.59 -5.88
C GLU A 546 -26.97 12.22 -7.33
N ASP A 547 -27.33 10.95 -7.58
CA ASP A 547 -27.59 10.41 -8.92
C ASP A 547 -29.09 10.44 -9.31
N ASP A 548 -29.96 11.01 -8.46
CA ASP A 548 -31.43 11.06 -8.62
C ASP A 548 -32.06 9.70 -8.97
N LEU A 549 -31.60 8.64 -8.31
CA LEU A 549 -32.01 7.27 -8.61
C LEU A 549 -33.37 6.95 -7.98
N PRO A 550 -34.33 6.42 -8.77
CA PRO A 550 -35.63 6.06 -8.24
C PRO A 550 -35.53 4.76 -7.43
N ALA A 551 -36.08 4.77 -6.21
CA ALA A 551 -36.15 3.62 -5.32
C ALA A 551 -37.60 3.15 -5.14
N TYR A 552 -37.79 1.83 -5.06
CA TYR A 552 -39.10 1.22 -4.94
C TYR A 552 -39.10 0.11 -3.89
N LEU A 553 -40.20 0.01 -3.16
CA LEU A 553 -40.53 -1.13 -2.31
C LEU A 553 -41.53 -2.02 -3.05
N ILE A 554 -41.23 -3.31 -3.18
CA ILE A 554 -42.08 -4.26 -3.91
C ILE A 554 -42.49 -5.38 -2.95
N ASN A 555 -43.80 -5.59 -2.83
CA ASN A 555 -44.33 -6.72 -2.11
C ASN A 555 -44.50 -7.89 -3.07
N ALA A 556 -43.67 -8.92 -2.91
CA ALA A 556 -43.64 -10.09 -3.79
C ALA A 556 -44.57 -11.24 -3.34
N LYS A 557 -45.48 -10.97 -2.39
CA LYS A 557 -46.53 -11.89 -1.96
C LYS A 557 -47.89 -11.19 -2.01
N ARG A 558 -48.88 -11.84 -2.62
CA ARG A 558 -50.26 -11.35 -2.70
C ARG A 558 -51.21 -12.42 -2.18
N SER A 559 -52.01 -12.10 -1.17
CA SER A 559 -53.00 -13.01 -0.57
C SER A 559 -52.39 -14.35 -0.12
N GLY A 560 -51.23 -14.29 0.54
CA GLY A 560 -50.55 -15.49 1.04
C GLY A 560 -49.78 -16.32 0.00
N LYS A 561 -49.83 -16.00 -1.30
CA LYS A 561 -49.07 -16.68 -2.36
C LYS A 561 -47.99 -15.78 -2.96
N TYR A 562 -46.87 -16.39 -3.37
CA TYR A 562 -45.82 -15.68 -4.11
C TYR A 562 -46.33 -15.25 -5.47
N ILE A 563 -45.97 -14.04 -5.86
CA ILE A 563 -46.25 -13.49 -7.19
C ILE A 563 -45.45 -14.29 -8.23
N GLU A 564 -46.08 -14.69 -9.33
CA GLU A 564 -45.37 -15.39 -10.41
C GLU A 564 -44.33 -14.48 -11.08
N GLY A 565 -43.24 -15.05 -11.60
CA GLY A 565 -42.16 -14.26 -12.22
C GLY A 565 -42.64 -13.32 -13.35
N LYS A 566 -43.67 -13.73 -14.11
CA LYS A 566 -44.28 -12.87 -15.15
C LYS A 566 -45.04 -11.67 -14.56
N GLU A 567 -45.71 -11.86 -13.43
CA GLU A 567 -46.44 -10.79 -12.74
C GLU A 567 -45.45 -9.86 -12.02
N PHE A 568 -44.36 -10.39 -11.48
CA PHE A 568 -43.26 -9.60 -10.94
C PHE A 568 -42.63 -8.70 -12.00
N ILE A 569 -42.34 -9.23 -13.20
CA ILE A 569 -41.82 -8.41 -14.33
C ILE A 569 -42.80 -7.30 -14.71
N LYS A 570 -44.11 -7.57 -14.75
CA LYS A 570 -45.13 -6.53 -15.02
C LYS A 570 -45.13 -5.42 -13.97
N LEU A 571 -44.94 -5.76 -12.69
CA LEU A 571 -44.82 -4.77 -11.62
C LEU A 571 -43.54 -3.92 -11.78
N PHE A 572 -42.44 -4.52 -12.24
CA PHE A 572 -41.21 -3.79 -12.59
C PHE A 572 -41.42 -2.85 -13.78
N GLU A 573 -42.07 -3.32 -14.85
CA GLU A 573 -42.39 -2.49 -16.03
C GLU A 573 -43.25 -1.28 -15.64
N LEU A 574 -44.25 -1.48 -14.76
CA LEU A 574 -45.08 -0.40 -14.22
C LEU A 574 -44.30 0.60 -13.35
N ALA A 575 -43.35 0.11 -12.56
CA ALA A 575 -42.50 0.96 -11.74
C ALA A 575 -41.58 1.85 -12.61
N LEU A 576 -41.03 1.27 -13.69
CA LEU A 576 -40.18 1.96 -14.65
C LEU A 576 -40.96 2.95 -15.55
N SER A 577 -42.22 2.64 -15.90
CA SER A 577 -43.07 3.54 -16.68
C SER A 577 -43.64 4.72 -15.89
N GLY A 578 -43.44 4.75 -14.57
CA GLY A 578 -43.94 5.80 -13.68
C GLY A 578 -45.46 5.77 -13.47
N SER A 579 -46.16 4.80 -14.04
CA SER A 579 -47.62 4.66 -13.97
C SER A 579 -48.02 3.78 -12.77
N LEU A 580 -47.72 4.24 -11.56
CA LEU A 580 -48.11 3.53 -10.34
C LEU A 580 -49.56 3.87 -9.97
N PRO A 581 -50.41 2.87 -9.69
CA PRO A 581 -51.75 3.12 -9.16
C PRO A 581 -51.65 3.72 -7.76
N ASP A 582 -52.38 4.81 -7.54
CA ASP A 582 -52.36 5.59 -6.29
C ASP A 582 -53.19 4.85 -5.22
N ILE A 583 -52.58 3.87 -4.55
CA ILE A 583 -53.26 3.03 -3.54
C ILE A 583 -53.01 3.63 -2.16
N LYS A 584 -53.97 4.40 -1.65
CA LYS A 584 -54.01 4.81 -0.24
C LYS A 584 -54.62 3.70 0.60
N THR A 585 -53.77 2.88 1.23
CA THR A 585 -54.20 1.91 2.24
C THR A 585 -53.83 2.42 3.63
N GLU A 586 -54.76 3.15 4.28
CA GLU A 586 -54.72 3.36 5.73
C GLU A 586 -55.21 2.08 6.41
N ASP A 587 -54.34 1.07 6.42
CA ASP A 587 -54.60 -0.22 7.05
C ASP A 587 -53.95 -0.24 8.43
N ILE A 588 -54.68 -0.70 9.47
CA ILE A 588 -54.19 -0.85 10.85
C ILE A 588 -52.87 -1.64 10.86
N ARG A 589 -52.72 -2.60 9.94
CA ARG A 589 -51.52 -3.42 9.77
C ARG A 589 -50.27 -2.61 9.37
N VAL A 590 -50.43 -1.47 8.68
CA VAL A 590 -49.33 -0.56 8.33
C VAL A 590 -48.82 0.16 9.59
N GLY A 591 -49.73 0.61 10.45
CA GLY A 591 -49.38 1.24 11.73
C GLY A 591 -48.61 0.30 12.66
N GLU A 592 -49.04 -0.96 12.76
CA GLU A 592 -48.32 -2.00 13.49
C GLU A 592 -46.92 -2.25 12.91
N LEU A 593 -46.80 -2.32 11.58
CA LEU A 593 -45.52 -2.53 10.91
C LEU A 593 -44.57 -1.36 11.14
N LYS A 594 -45.05 -0.12 11.04
CA LYS A 594 -44.27 1.09 11.36
C LYS A 594 -43.78 1.07 12.81
N GLY A 595 -44.60 0.62 13.74
CA GLY A 595 -44.22 0.39 15.14
C GLY A 595 -43.09 -0.63 15.29
N LYS A 596 -43.16 -1.76 14.57
CA LYS A 596 -42.11 -2.80 14.56
C LYS A 596 -40.78 -2.27 14.00
N TYR A 597 -40.81 -1.52 12.90
CA TYR A 597 -39.63 -0.87 12.32
C TYR A 597 -38.96 0.08 13.33
N ARG A 598 -39.76 0.97 13.93
CA ARG A 598 -39.27 1.94 14.91
C ARG A 598 -38.64 1.24 16.11
N SER A 599 -39.32 0.23 16.66
CA SER A 599 -38.83 -0.55 17.80
C SER A 599 -37.51 -1.24 17.48
N PHE A 600 -37.41 -1.93 16.34
CA PHE A 600 -36.20 -2.63 15.93
C PHE A 600 -35.01 -1.68 15.73
N LEU A 601 -35.19 -0.62 14.94
CA LEU A 601 -34.11 0.30 14.60
C LEU A 601 -33.68 1.17 15.78
N SER A 602 -34.61 1.66 16.60
CA SER A 602 -34.26 2.42 17.81
C SER A 602 -33.54 1.55 18.85
N SER A 603 -33.97 0.30 19.03
CA SER A 603 -33.31 -0.65 19.93
C SER A 603 -31.88 -0.98 19.51
N LYS A 604 -31.60 -1.03 18.20
CA LYS A 604 -30.29 -1.46 17.68
C LYS A 604 -29.32 -0.30 17.42
N PHE A 605 -29.82 0.84 16.94
CA PHE A 605 -28.99 1.97 16.49
C PHE A 605 -29.20 3.25 17.31
N GLY A 606 -30.34 3.42 17.97
CA GLY A 606 -30.62 4.54 18.89
C GLY A 606 -30.31 5.91 18.27
N LYS A 607 -29.40 6.67 18.90
CA LYS A 607 -28.97 8.01 18.48
C LYS A 607 -28.13 8.04 17.20
N ARG A 608 -27.71 6.89 16.65
CA ARG A 608 -26.91 6.82 15.41
C ARG A 608 -27.76 6.89 14.15
N LEU A 609 -29.09 6.88 14.28
CA LEU A 609 -29.99 6.94 13.13
C LEU A 609 -30.08 8.39 12.60
N PRO A 610 -29.82 8.64 11.29
CA PRO A 610 -30.02 9.96 10.69
C PRO A 610 -31.48 10.43 10.80
N GLU A 611 -31.72 11.74 10.86
CA GLU A 611 -33.06 12.31 11.00
C GLU A 611 -33.91 12.13 9.73
N GLU A 612 -33.25 12.06 8.57
CA GLU A 612 -33.88 11.84 7.26
C GLU A 612 -34.43 10.42 7.10
N PHE A 613 -34.00 9.49 7.96
CA PHE A 613 -34.32 8.07 7.86
C PHE A 613 -35.66 7.80 8.58
N SER A 614 -36.72 7.69 7.79
CA SER A 614 -38.09 7.51 8.28
C SER A 614 -38.88 6.50 7.43
N PHE A 615 -39.97 5.97 8.03
CA PHE A 615 -40.90 5.05 7.38
C PHE A 615 -41.93 5.79 6.53
#